data_AF-A0A2S7X7X6-F1
#
_entry.id   AF-A0A2S7X7X6-F1
#
_cell.length_a   1.000
_cell.length_b   1.000
_cell.length_c   1.000
_cell.angle_alpha   90.00
_cell.angle_beta   90.00
_cell.angle_gamma   90.00
#
_symmetry.space_group_name_H-M   'P 1'
#
loop_
_entity.id
_entity.type
_entity.pdbx_description
1 polymer ?
#
loop_
_entity_poly.entity_id
_entity_poly.type
_entity_poly.pdbx_seq_one_letter_code
_entity_poly.pdbx_strand_id
1 'polypeptide(L)'
;MEKWLIEVKEALSEALKAISSGDIPKENMYQLASLFYAKRNHMNNDSLFEAMNHEIDEQVKSDWSFDPNSKLHYKFHFVSSYLICFVIAGKIDEFTYDQIMDFVNQKLDLFEE
;
A
#
# COMPACT_ATOMS: atom_id res chain seq x y z
N MET A 1 13.50 5.23 -10.82
CA MET A 1 12.20 5.69 -10.28
C MET A 1 11.01 5.23 -11.11
N GLU A 2 11.05 5.33 -12.44
CA GLU A 2 9.92 4.92 -13.32
C GLU A 2 9.42 3.48 -13.09
N LYS A 3 10.31 2.52 -12.84
CA LYS A 3 9.93 1.14 -12.51
C LYS A 3 8.95 1.06 -11.33
N TRP A 4 9.14 1.90 -10.31
CA TRP A 4 8.29 1.92 -9.13
C TRP A 4 6.94 2.54 -9.41
N LEU A 5 6.89 3.55 -10.28
CA LEU A 5 5.63 4.12 -10.74
C LEU A 5 4.82 3.09 -11.53
N ILE A 6 5.46 2.28 -12.38
CA ILE A 6 4.79 1.19 -13.10
C ILE A 6 4.28 0.14 -12.10
N GLU A 7 5.15 -0.34 -11.22
CA GLU A 7 4.81 -1.34 -10.20
C GLU A 7 3.60 -0.92 -9.36
N VAL A 8 3.65 0.29 -8.80
CA VAL A 8 2.57 0.84 -7.98
C VAL A 8 1.29 1.04 -8.79
N LYS A 9 1.38 1.54 -10.03
CA LYS A 9 0.19 1.72 -10.89
C LYS A 9 -0.53 0.40 -11.14
N GLU A 10 0.22 -0.66 -11.42
CA GLU A 10 -0.38 -1.97 -11.68
C GLU A 10 -1.01 -2.54 -10.42
N ALA A 11 -0.31 -2.50 -9.28
CA ALA A 11 -0.82 -2.96 -7.99
C ALA A 11 -2.08 -2.18 -7.59
N LEU A 12 -2.06 -0.84 -7.70
CA LEU A 12 -3.19 0.03 -7.40
C LEU A 12 -4.38 -0.25 -8.32
N SER A 13 -4.15 -0.42 -9.63
CA SER A 13 -5.19 -0.78 -10.59
C SER A 13 -5.84 -2.12 -10.25
N GLU A 14 -5.06 -3.14 -9.86
CA GLU A 14 -5.62 -4.42 -9.40
C GLU A 14 -6.46 -4.23 -8.12
N ALA A 15 -6.05 -3.35 -7.20
CA ALA A 15 -6.71 -3.18 -5.92
C ALA A 15 -8.05 -2.46 -6.09
N LEU A 16 -8.06 -1.43 -6.93
CA LEU A 16 -9.27 -0.74 -7.36
C LEU A 16 -10.27 -1.70 -8.02
N LYS A 17 -9.79 -2.65 -8.83
CA LYS A 17 -10.66 -3.69 -9.41
C LYS A 17 -11.19 -4.64 -8.35
N ALA A 18 -10.34 -5.07 -7.39
CA ALA A 18 -10.72 -5.98 -6.32
C ALA A 18 -11.83 -5.41 -5.42
N ILE A 19 -11.85 -4.09 -5.20
CA ILE A 19 -12.89 -3.43 -4.39
C ILE A 19 -14.09 -2.93 -5.23
N SER A 20 -14.04 -3.04 -6.55
CA SER A 20 -15.04 -2.45 -7.45
C SER A 20 -16.45 -3.04 -7.31
N SER A 21 -16.58 -4.26 -6.78
CA SER A 21 -17.87 -4.88 -6.48
C SER A 21 -18.59 -4.21 -5.30
N GLY A 22 -17.86 -3.49 -4.44
CA GLY A 22 -18.37 -2.91 -3.21
C GLY A 22 -18.36 -3.86 -2.00
N ASP A 23 -17.89 -5.10 -2.15
CA ASP A 23 -17.82 -6.08 -1.06
C ASP A 23 -16.78 -5.69 0.00
N ILE A 24 -15.76 -4.94 -0.40
CA ILE A 24 -14.70 -4.41 0.46
C ILE A 24 -14.87 -2.89 0.51
N PRO A 25 -15.08 -2.29 1.69
CA PRO A 25 -15.08 -0.83 1.84
C PRO A 25 -13.78 -0.22 1.30
N LYS A 26 -13.86 0.92 0.61
CA LYS A 26 -12.69 1.55 -0.01
C LYS A 26 -11.59 1.81 1.02
N GLU A 27 -11.98 2.24 2.21
CA GLU A 27 -11.10 2.55 3.34
C GLU A 27 -10.30 1.32 3.80
N ASN A 28 -10.79 0.10 3.55
CA ASN A 28 -10.10 -1.14 3.90
C ASN A 28 -9.21 -1.67 2.76
N MET A 29 -9.12 -0.97 1.62
CA MET A 29 -8.33 -1.42 0.46
C MET A 29 -6.85 -1.65 0.81
N TYR A 30 -6.30 -0.90 1.77
CA TYR A 30 -4.91 -1.06 2.21
C TYR A 30 -4.58 -2.47 2.71
N GLN A 31 -5.57 -3.22 3.22
CA GLN A 31 -5.40 -4.59 3.68
C GLN A 31 -5.05 -5.56 2.54
N LEU A 32 -5.30 -5.17 1.29
CA LEU A 32 -4.91 -5.95 0.10
C LEU A 32 -3.41 -5.81 -0.23
N ALA A 33 -2.70 -4.86 0.36
CA ALA A 33 -1.32 -4.54 0.02
C ALA A 33 -0.36 -5.73 0.24
N SER A 34 -0.41 -6.37 1.41
CA SER A 34 0.38 -7.56 1.73
C SER A 34 0.06 -8.73 0.81
N LEU A 35 -1.24 -8.95 0.52
CA LEU A 35 -1.70 -10.01 -0.39
C LEU A 35 -1.13 -9.82 -1.80
N PHE A 36 -1.16 -8.59 -2.30
CA PHE A 36 -0.68 -8.27 -3.63
C PHE A 36 0.83 -8.33 -3.71
N TYR A 37 1.51 -7.85 -2.67
CA TYR A 37 2.95 -7.98 -2.55
C TYR A 37 3.35 -9.46 -2.57
N ALA A 38 2.70 -10.28 -1.74
CA ALA A 38 2.96 -11.71 -1.63
C ALA A 38 2.77 -12.43 -2.96
N LYS A 39 1.65 -12.17 -3.65
CA LYS A 39 1.34 -12.74 -4.97
C LYS A 39 2.40 -12.36 -6.02
N ARG A 40 2.78 -11.08 -6.09
CA ARG A 40 3.74 -10.56 -7.08
C ARG A 40 5.17 -11.02 -6.83
N ASN A 41 5.54 -11.24 -5.56
CA ASN A 41 6.87 -11.67 -5.17
C ASN A 41 6.98 -13.19 -4.91
N HIS A 42 5.93 -13.96 -5.25
CA HIS A 42 5.85 -15.40 -5.00
C HIS A 42 6.20 -15.79 -3.56
N MET A 43 5.75 -14.98 -2.61
CA MET A 43 6.05 -15.16 -1.20
C MET A 43 5.32 -16.36 -0.63
N ASN A 44 6.03 -17.18 0.14
CA ASN A 44 5.51 -18.38 0.82
C ASN A 44 5.90 -18.39 2.32
N ASN A 45 6.15 -17.21 2.88
CA ASN A 45 6.53 -17.04 4.28
C ASN A 45 5.38 -16.40 5.06
N ASP A 46 4.63 -17.23 5.76
CA ASP A 46 3.46 -16.80 6.53
C ASP A 46 3.85 -15.84 7.66
N SER A 47 4.98 -16.04 8.33
CA SER A 47 5.43 -15.14 9.39
C SER A 47 5.75 -13.73 8.88
N LEU A 48 6.36 -13.65 7.68
CA LEU A 48 6.60 -12.36 7.03
C LEU A 48 5.29 -11.71 6.56
N PHE A 49 4.34 -12.52 6.07
CA PHE A 49 3.00 -12.04 5.69
C PHE A 49 2.27 -11.42 6.88
N GLU A 50 2.27 -12.11 8.04
CA GLU A 50 1.64 -11.60 9.26
C GLU A 50 2.33 -10.33 9.77
N ALA A 51 3.66 -10.26 9.69
CA ALA A 51 4.40 -9.05 10.04
C ALA A 51 4.01 -7.86 9.15
N MET A 52 3.84 -8.08 7.83
CA MET A 52 3.34 -7.04 6.92
C MET A 52 1.94 -6.59 7.29
N ASN A 53 1.02 -7.52 7.54
CA ASN A 53 -0.35 -7.19 7.92
C ASN A 53 -0.40 -6.35 9.19
N HIS A 54 0.37 -6.73 10.21
CA HIS A 54 0.41 -6.02 11.47
C HIS A 54 0.95 -4.60 11.31
N GLU A 55 2.09 -4.42 10.67
CA GLU A 55 2.72 -3.12 10.48
C GLU A 55 1.84 -2.16 9.67
N ILE A 56 1.23 -2.68 8.60
CA ILE A 56 0.31 -1.92 7.74
C ILE A 56 -0.92 -1.44 8.52
N ASP A 57 -1.51 -2.33 9.31
CA ASP A 57 -2.71 -2.02 10.09
C ASP A 57 -2.41 -0.99 11.20
N GLU A 58 -1.27 -1.11 11.87
CA GLU A 58 -0.81 -0.12 12.85
C GLU A 58 -0.54 1.25 12.21
N GLN A 59 0.16 1.28 11.06
CA GLN A 59 0.45 2.53 10.34
C GLN A 59 -0.83 3.26 9.94
N VAL A 60 -1.77 2.58 9.28
CA VAL A 60 -3.00 3.20 8.78
C VAL A 60 -3.91 3.62 9.94
N LYS A 61 -4.03 2.80 11.00
CA LYS A 61 -4.81 3.17 12.19
C LYS A 61 -4.22 4.37 12.92
N SER A 62 -2.89 4.45 12.98
CA SER A 62 -2.18 5.60 13.53
C SER A 62 -2.55 6.87 12.76
N ASP A 63 -2.45 6.85 11.43
CA ASP A 63 -2.84 7.97 10.56
C ASP A 63 -4.30 8.39 10.78
N TRP A 64 -5.21 7.43 10.85
CA TRP A 64 -6.64 7.70 11.10
C TRP A 64 -6.91 8.27 12.49
N SER A 65 -6.08 7.92 13.49
CA SER A 65 -6.19 8.46 14.84
C SER A 65 -5.74 9.92 14.91
N PHE A 66 -4.75 10.30 14.09
CA PHE A 66 -4.26 11.68 13.99
C PHE A 66 -5.16 12.55 13.12
N ASP A 67 -5.62 12.03 11.98
CA ASP A 67 -6.60 12.67 11.11
C ASP A 67 -7.66 11.67 10.65
N PRO A 68 -8.85 11.68 11.25
CA PRO A 68 -9.95 10.78 10.87
C PRO A 68 -10.45 10.97 9.43
N ASN A 69 -10.17 12.11 8.78
CA ASN A 69 -10.53 12.33 7.38
C ASN A 69 -9.56 11.63 6.43
N SER A 70 -8.35 11.30 6.88
CA SER A 70 -7.35 10.61 6.06
C SER A 70 -7.83 9.26 5.55
N LYS A 71 -8.82 8.62 6.17
CA LYS A 71 -9.49 7.40 5.66
C LYS A 71 -10.03 7.55 4.24
N LEU A 72 -10.38 8.78 3.82
CA LEU A 72 -10.84 9.08 2.46
C LEU A 72 -9.71 8.95 1.43
N HIS A 73 -8.45 9.03 1.86
CA HIS A 73 -7.27 8.86 1.00
C HIS A 73 -6.89 7.38 0.85
N TYR A 74 -7.87 6.54 0.54
CA TYR A 74 -7.69 5.08 0.49
C TYR A 74 -6.67 4.62 -0.59
N LYS A 75 -6.55 5.37 -1.70
CA LYS A 75 -5.50 5.13 -2.72
C LYS A 75 -4.11 5.34 -2.13
N PHE A 76 -3.91 6.44 -1.40
CA PHE A 76 -2.67 6.73 -0.70
C PHE A 76 -2.34 5.62 0.31
N HIS A 77 -3.28 5.28 1.19
CA HIS A 77 -3.08 4.22 2.20
C HIS A 77 -2.73 2.88 1.59
N PHE A 78 -3.35 2.51 0.48
CA PHE A 78 -2.95 1.30 -0.24
C PHE A 78 -1.53 1.39 -0.79
N VAL A 79 -1.16 2.50 -1.42
CA VAL A 79 0.17 2.67 -2.03
C VAL A 79 1.28 2.68 -0.97
N SER A 80 1.09 3.43 0.12
CA SER A 80 2.04 3.48 1.23
C SER A 80 2.23 2.09 1.86
N SER A 81 1.12 1.38 2.10
CA SER A 81 1.11 0.01 2.63
C SER A 81 1.72 -1.01 1.66
N TYR A 82 1.53 -0.82 0.35
CA TYR A 82 2.12 -1.71 -0.64
C TYR A 82 3.63 -1.55 -0.71
N LEU A 83 4.12 -0.31 -0.63
CA LEU A 83 5.55 -0.02 -0.63
C LEU A 83 6.24 -0.39 0.69
N ILE A 84 5.56 -0.28 1.85
CA ILE A 84 6.15 -0.67 3.14
C ILE A 84 6.43 -2.18 3.19
N CYS A 85 5.66 -3.01 2.49
CA CYS A 85 5.97 -4.44 2.33
C CYS A 85 7.39 -4.68 1.79
N PHE A 86 7.88 -3.83 0.87
CA PHE A 86 9.25 -3.95 0.36
C PHE A 86 10.29 -3.59 1.41
N VAL A 87 9.98 -2.66 2.33
CA VAL A 87 10.83 -2.31 3.47
C VAL A 87 10.88 -3.47 4.45
N ILE A 88 9.72 -3.98 4.87
CA ILE A 88 9.60 -5.09 5.83
C ILE A 88 10.29 -6.36 5.30
N ALA A 89 10.21 -6.62 4.00
CA ALA A 89 10.89 -7.73 3.35
C ALA A 89 12.40 -7.49 3.09
N GLY A 90 12.95 -6.35 3.50
CA GLY A 90 14.35 -5.97 3.31
C GLY A 90 14.77 -5.79 1.85
N LYS A 91 13.82 -5.47 0.96
CA LYS A 91 14.08 -5.23 -0.48
C LYS A 91 14.50 -3.80 -0.77
N ILE A 92 14.03 -2.86 0.04
CA ILE A 92 14.42 -1.46 0.05
C ILE A 92 14.56 -1.00 1.51
N ASP A 93 15.29 0.09 1.74
CA ASP A 93 15.32 0.75 3.05
C ASP A 93 14.27 1.87 3.14
N GLU A 94 14.10 2.42 4.34
CA GLU A 94 13.17 3.53 4.61
C GLU A 94 13.49 4.77 3.77
N PHE A 95 14.77 5.08 3.58
CA PHE A 95 15.18 6.22 2.76
C PHE A 95 14.76 6.07 1.29
N THR A 96 14.93 4.86 0.73
CA THR A 96 14.47 4.56 -0.63
C THR A 96 12.95 4.56 -0.70
N TYR A 97 12.26 4.06 0.34
CA TYR A 97 10.81 4.13 0.45
C TYR A 97 10.31 5.57 0.37
N ASP A 98 10.87 6.49 1.16
CA ASP A 98 10.51 7.90 1.16
C ASP A 98 10.68 8.53 -0.22
N GLN A 99 11.83 8.26 -0.87
CA GLN A 99 12.08 8.73 -2.23
C GLN A 99 11.07 8.21 -3.25
N ILE A 100 10.62 6.95 -3.10
CA ILE A 100 9.59 6.36 -3.96
C ILE A 100 8.24 7.01 -3.68
N MET A 101 7.85 7.14 -2.41
CA MET A 101 6.59 7.77 -2.01
C MET A 101 6.50 9.19 -2.54
N ASP A 102 7.55 10.01 -2.35
CA ASP A 102 7.61 11.37 -2.88
C ASP A 102 7.42 11.40 -4.40
N PHE A 103 8.15 10.54 -5.12
CA PHE A 103 8.06 10.46 -6.58
C PHE A 103 6.67 10.01 -7.05
N VAL A 104 6.09 9.01 -6.38
CA VAL A 104 4.77 8.46 -6.74
C VAL A 104 3.67 9.47 -6.45
N ASN A 105 3.69 10.14 -5.29
CA ASN A 105 2.74 11.19 -4.92
C ASN A 105 2.74 12.36 -5.92
N GLN A 106 3.89 12.69 -6.52
CA GLN A 106 3.97 13.73 -7.55
C GLN A 106 3.41 13.30 -8.92
N LYS A 107 3.29 11.99 -9.17
CA LYS A 107 2.96 11.42 -10.49
C LYS A 107 1.61 10.72 -10.53
N LEU A 108 1.08 10.34 -9.37
CA LEU A 108 -0.22 9.75 -9.20
C LEU A 108 -1.09 10.67 -8.37
N ASP A 109 -2.33 10.77 -8.78
CA ASP A 109 -3.35 11.34 -7.96
C ASP A 109 -3.86 10.27 -6.99
N LEU A 110 -3.33 10.32 -5.76
CA LEU A 110 -3.65 9.40 -4.68
C LEU A 110 -4.63 9.99 -3.65
N PHE A 111 -4.98 11.27 -3.81
CA PHE A 111 -5.74 12.01 -2.82
C PHE A 111 -7.13 12.42 -3.31
N GLU A 112 -7.39 12.43 -4.63
CA GLU A 112 -8.74 12.58 -5.17
C GLU A 112 -9.54 11.27 -5.07
N GLU A 113 -10.87 11.37 -4.99
CA GLU A 113 -11.81 10.25 -4.89
C GLU A 113 -12.01 9.50 -6.22
#